data_AF-A0A151TB20-F1
#
_entry.id   AF-A0A151TB20-F1
#
_cell.length_a   1.000
_cell.length_b   1.000
_cell.length_c   1.000
_cell.angle_alpha   90.00
_cell.angle_beta   90.00
_cell.angle_gamma   90.00
#
_symmetry.space_group_name_H-M   'P 1'
#
loop_
_entity.id
_entity.type
_entity.pdbx_description
1 polymer ?
#
loop_
_entity_poly.entity_id
_entity_poly.type
_entity_poly.pdbx_seq_one_letter_code
_entity_poly.pdbx_strand_id
1 'polypeptide(L)'
;MENVRWFVMGDDDTFFVTENLVKVLQKYDHNEFYYIGTSSESHMQNIHFSYNMAFGGGGFAISYPLAVALERMQDRCIERYPALFTSDDMIQACMAELGVPLTKEIGFHQFDVHGNVFGLLAAHPITPLVSMHHLDLVEPIFPNVERVEALQRLIGPMKVDPYGLMQQSICYDKARHWTISVSWGYAVQIFRGVFVARDMEMPARTFLNWDRRADYTGFPFNTRPFSRNVCQKPFVFYLSAYDGLVNHTLTEYIRVQPNPDCKWKMPDPAQIQIVKVIKKPDPHLWDKSPRRNCCRVQPTNEEGTLVIDVGECRKDEIVE
;
A
#
# COMPACT_ATOMS: atom_id res chain seq x y z
N MET A 1 22.10 6.01 -24.68
CA MET A 1 21.36 6.98 -23.86
C MET A 1 22.33 7.54 -22.84
N GLU A 2 22.53 8.85 -22.78
CA GLU A 2 23.42 9.45 -21.77
C GLU A 2 22.68 9.54 -20.43
N ASN A 3 23.37 9.23 -19.33
CA ASN A 3 22.89 9.39 -17.94
C ASN A 3 21.65 8.58 -17.52
N VAL A 4 21.24 7.55 -18.26
CA VAL A 4 20.17 6.63 -17.83
C VAL A 4 20.74 5.61 -16.83
N ARG A 5 20.10 5.49 -15.66
CA ARG A 5 20.53 4.57 -14.58
C ARG A 5 19.63 3.34 -14.43
N TRP A 6 18.34 3.53 -14.68
CA TRP A 6 17.30 2.53 -14.48
C TRP A 6 16.34 2.54 -15.65
N PHE A 7 15.88 1.37 -16.06
CA PHE A 7 14.73 1.18 -16.94
C PHE A 7 13.58 0.64 -16.11
N VAL A 8 12.38 1.21 -16.27
CA VAL A 8 11.20 0.82 -15.51
C VAL A 8 10.14 0.36 -16.50
N MET A 9 9.61 -0.84 -16.28
CA MET A 9 8.49 -1.41 -17.03
C MET A 9 7.23 -1.37 -16.15
N GLY A 10 6.09 -1.16 -16.80
CA GLY A 10 4.75 -1.23 -16.21
C GLY A 10 3.71 -1.25 -17.33
N ASP A 11 2.49 -1.68 -16.99
CA ASP A 11 1.37 -1.78 -17.93
C ASP A 11 0.64 -0.43 -18.06
N ASP A 12 -0.24 -0.31 -19.05
CA ASP A 12 -0.99 0.93 -19.34
C ASP A 12 -2.06 1.26 -18.29
N ASP A 13 -2.34 0.34 -17.38
CA ASP A 13 -3.23 0.49 -16.23
C ASP A 13 -2.46 0.50 -14.88
N THR A 14 -1.13 0.61 -14.93
CA THR A 14 -0.26 0.71 -13.74
C THR A 14 -0.09 2.17 -13.31
N PHE A 15 -0.37 2.44 -12.03
CA PHE A 15 -0.13 3.76 -11.44
C PHE A 15 1.13 3.76 -10.58
N PHE A 16 2.13 4.60 -10.91
CA PHE A 16 3.36 4.75 -10.14
C PHE A 16 3.36 5.99 -9.23
N VAL A 17 3.83 5.81 -8.00
CA VAL A 17 4.24 6.90 -7.10
C VAL A 17 5.72 7.16 -7.34
N THR A 18 6.03 8.05 -8.28
CA THR A 18 7.37 8.21 -8.84
C THR A 18 8.44 8.61 -7.82
N GLU A 19 8.08 9.42 -6.83
CA GLU A 19 8.96 9.85 -5.75
C GLU A 19 9.38 8.67 -4.86
N ASN A 20 8.46 7.75 -4.62
CA ASN A 20 8.72 6.51 -3.87
C ASN A 20 9.53 5.53 -4.71
N LEU A 21 9.24 5.41 -6.01
CA LEU A 21 10.06 4.62 -6.94
C LEU A 21 11.52 5.08 -6.92
N VAL A 22 11.77 6.38 -7.09
CA VAL A 22 13.13 6.94 -7.04
C VAL A 22 13.79 6.68 -5.69
N LYS A 23 13.06 6.86 -4.58
CA LYS A 23 13.57 6.60 -3.22
C LYS A 23 13.95 5.13 -3.03
N VAL A 24 13.18 4.20 -3.57
CA VAL A 24 13.49 2.76 -3.54
C VAL A 24 14.74 2.46 -4.35
N LEU A 25 14.83 2.97 -5.59
CA LEU A 25 15.97 2.71 -6.47
C LEU A 25 17.29 3.31 -5.97
N GLN A 26 17.24 4.39 -5.17
CA GLN A 26 18.40 5.00 -4.53
C GLN A 26 19.11 4.08 -3.52
N LYS A 27 18.46 3.01 -3.05
CA LYS A 27 19.07 2.02 -2.13
C LYS A 27 20.14 1.18 -2.81
N TYR A 28 20.13 1.11 -4.14
CA TYR A 28 20.91 0.16 -4.92
C TYR A 28 21.97 0.87 -5.78
N ASP A 29 23.16 0.28 -5.87
CA ASP A 29 24.20 0.75 -6.79
C ASP A 29 23.79 0.42 -8.23
N HIS A 30 23.33 1.43 -8.96
CA HIS A 30 22.89 1.31 -10.35
C HIS A 30 23.97 0.86 -11.34
N ASN A 31 25.23 0.72 -10.92
CA ASN A 31 26.32 0.15 -11.73
C ASN A 31 26.39 -1.40 -11.64
N GLU A 32 25.67 -2.01 -10.70
CA GLU A 32 25.57 -3.46 -10.54
C GLU A 32 24.31 -4.03 -11.21
N PHE A 33 24.22 -5.35 -11.34
CA PHE A 33 23.05 -6.01 -11.92
C PHE A 33 21.90 -6.14 -10.92
N TYR A 34 20.85 -5.34 -11.14
CA TYR A 34 19.64 -5.37 -10.33
C TYR A 34 18.40 -5.57 -11.19
N TYR A 35 17.59 -6.57 -10.82
CA TYR A 35 16.21 -6.78 -11.25
C TYR A 35 15.30 -6.61 -10.03
N ILE A 36 14.59 -5.48 -9.97
CA ILE A 36 13.87 -5.02 -8.77
C ILE A 36 12.37 -4.97 -9.06
N GLY A 37 11.56 -5.58 -8.22
CA GLY A 37 10.09 -5.58 -8.32
C GLY A 37 9.51 -6.52 -7.28
N THR A 38 8.33 -7.09 -7.51
CA THR A 38 7.80 -8.13 -6.61
C THR A 38 6.93 -9.16 -7.32
N SER A 39 6.72 -10.28 -6.62
CA SER A 39 5.76 -11.31 -6.99
C SER A 39 4.33 -10.86 -6.69
N SER A 40 3.35 -11.45 -7.37
CA SER A 40 1.92 -11.16 -7.23
C SER A 40 1.36 -11.39 -5.82
N GLU A 41 0.31 -10.66 -5.45
CA GLU A 41 -0.52 -10.94 -4.28
C GLU A 41 -1.32 -12.25 -4.38
N SER A 42 -1.27 -12.96 -5.51
CA SER A 42 -1.90 -14.28 -5.70
C SER A 42 -0.91 -15.42 -5.54
N HIS A 43 -1.15 -16.30 -4.56
CA HIS A 43 -0.33 -17.48 -4.30
C HIS A 43 -0.27 -18.42 -5.51
N MET A 44 -1.42 -18.62 -6.17
CA MET A 44 -1.53 -19.51 -7.33
C MET A 44 -0.83 -18.95 -8.56
N GLN A 45 -0.90 -17.64 -8.80
CA GLN A 45 -0.17 -17.00 -9.90
C GLN A 45 1.34 -17.14 -9.72
N ASN A 46 1.84 -16.97 -8.49
CA ASN A 46 3.26 -17.16 -8.18
C ASN A 46 3.75 -18.61 -8.35
N ILE A 47 2.88 -19.61 -8.12
CA ILE A 47 3.21 -21.02 -8.39
C ILE A 47 3.21 -21.29 -9.90
N HIS A 48 2.26 -20.71 -10.63
CA HIS A 48 2.12 -20.94 -12.06
C HIS A 48 3.25 -20.33 -12.89
N PHE A 49 3.62 -19.09 -12.55
CA PHE A 49 4.72 -18.36 -13.17
C PHE A 49 6.00 -18.59 -12.38
N SER A 50 6.31 -17.75 -11.40
CA SER A 50 7.49 -17.91 -10.53
C SER A 50 7.45 -16.96 -9.34
N TYR A 51 7.86 -17.44 -8.17
CA TYR A 51 8.14 -16.57 -7.01
C TYR A 51 9.38 -15.67 -7.20
N ASN A 52 10.16 -15.91 -8.26
CA ASN A 52 11.32 -15.11 -8.64
C ASN A 52 11.03 -14.18 -9.83
N MET A 53 9.78 -14.08 -10.28
CA MET A 53 9.35 -13.14 -11.30
C MET A 53 8.86 -11.85 -10.65
N ALA A 54 9.35 -10.70 -11.12
CA ALA A 54 8.64 -9.46 -10.94
C ALA A 54 7.48 -9.43 -11.94
N PHE A 55 6.25 -9.31 -11.45
CA PHE A 55 5.10 -9.20 -12.33
C PHE A 55 5.08 -7.81 -12.98
N GLY A 56 4.90 -7.77 -14.30
CA GLY A 56 5.04 -6.58 -15.15
C GLY A 56 3.99 -5.54 -14.87
N GLY A 57 2.74 -5.94 -14.61
CA GLY A 57 1.67 -5.03 -14.19
C GLY A 57 1.99 -4.35 -12.86
N GLY A 58 2.51 -5.08 -11.88
CA GLY A 58 3.03 -4.51 -10.64
C GLY A 58 4.20 -3.55 -10.89
N GLY A 59 4.86 -3.67 -12.03
CA GLY A 59 6.01 -2.89 -12.43
C GLY A 59 7.31 -3.45 -11.89
N PHE A 60 8.38 -3.24 -12.65
CA PHE A 60 9.73 -3.58 -12.22
C PHE A 60 10.76 -2.63 -12.80
N ALA A 61 11.93 -2.59 -12.17
CA ALA A 61 13.07 -1.82 -12.62
C ALA A 61 14.28 -2.72 -12.87
N ILE A 62 15.04 -2.43 -13.93
CA ILE A 62 16.34 -3.03 -14.17
C ILE A 62 17.42 -1.95 -14.26
N SER A 63 18.57 -2.21 -13.65
CA SER A 63 19.76 -1.35 -13.74
C SER A 63 20.25 -1.25 -15.19
N TYR A 64 20.86 -0.12 -15.56
CA TYR A 64 21.37 0.09 -16.92
C TYR A 64 22.34 -1.01 -17.40
N PRO A 65 23.34 -1.46 -16.62
CA PRO A 65 24.23 -2.53 -17.05
C PRO A 65 23.51 -3.86 -17.30
N LEU A 66 22.49 -4.18 -16.50
CA LEU A 66 21.66 -5.37 -16.70
C LEU A 66 20.85 -5.28 -18.00
N ALA A 67 20.28 -4.11 -18.30
CA ALA A 67 19.56 -3.90 -19.56
C ALA A 67 20.47 -4.10 -20.79
N VAL A 68 21.72 -3.64 -20.72
CA VAL A 68 22.73 -3.88 -21.78
C VAL A 68 23.07 -5.37 -21.91
N ALA A 69 23.19 -6.09 -20.79
CA ALA A 69 23.44 -7.53 -20.82
C ALA A 69 22.25 -8.30 -21.42
N LEU A 70 21.02 -7.93 -21.02
CA LEU A 70 19.78 -8.51 -21.52
C LEU A 70 19.62 -8.29 -23.02
N GLU A 71 19.84 -7.07 -23.52
CA GLU A 71 19.70 -6.73 -24.95
C GLU A 71 20.56 -7.63 -25.84
N ARG A 72 21.77 -7.99 -25.40
CA ARG A 72 22.69 -8.85 -26.16
C ARG A 72 22.30 -10.31 -26.24
N MET A 73 21.34 -10.75 -25.43
CA MET A 73 20.97 -12.16 -25.31
C MET A 73 19.47 -12.45 -25.39
N GLN A 74 18.60 -11.44 -25.28
CA GLN A 74 17.15 -11.60 -25.21
C GLN A 74 16.59 -12.40 -26.39
N ASP A 75 17.02 -12.14 -27.63
CA ASP A 75 16.51 -12.85 -28.80
C ASP A 75 16.75 -14.37 -28.70
N ARG A 76 17.98 -14.77 -28.32
CA ARG A 76 18.33 -16.19 -28.13
C ARG A 76 17.65 -16.81 -26.91
N CYS A 77 17.35 -16.01 -25.88
CA CYS A 77 16.58 -16.47 -24.73
C CYS A 77 15.13 -16.76 -25.11
N ILE A 78 14.49 -15.83 -25.82
CA ILE A 78 13.12 -15.95 -26.32
C ILE A 78 13.00 -17.23 -27.18
N GLU A 79 13.96 -17.50 -28.06
CA GLU A 79 14.00 -18.72 -28.86
C GLU A 79 14.13 -20.01 -28.04
N ARG A 80 14.79 -19.98 -26.87
CA ARG A 80 14.95 -21.13 -25.97
C ARG A 80 13.70 -21.42 -25.15
N TYR A 81 12.85 -20.42 -24.92
CA TYR A 81 11.63 -20.54 -24.11
C TYR A 81 10.35 -20.27 -24.92
N PRO A 82 10.10 -21.00 -26.04
CA PRO A 82 8.97 -20.72 -26.92
C PRO A 82 7.59 -21.05 -26.30
N ALA A 83 7.57 -21.74 -25.15
CA ALA A 83 6.34 -22.08 -24.42
C ALA A 83 5.89 -20.98 -23.45
N LEU A 84 6.76 -20.01 -23.13
CA LEU A 84 6.40 -18.87 -22.28
C LEU A 84 5.68 -17.84 -23.14
N PHE A 85 4.51 -17.39 -22.68
CA PHE A 85 3.60 -16.55 -23.48
C PHE A 85 3.37 -15.15 -22.90
N THR A 86 3.89 -14.86 -21.70
CA THR A 86 3.84 -13.55 -21.08
C THR A 86 5.23 -12.91 -21.08
N SER A 87 5.29 -11.58 -21.26
CA SER A 87 6.55 -10.84 -21.28
C SER A 87 7.35 -11.03 -20.00
N ASP A 88 6.68 -11.06 -18.86
CA ASP A 88 7.32 -11.01 -17.56
C ASP A 88 7.98 -12.35 -17.21
N ASP A 89 7.34 -13.45 -17.63
CA ASP A 89 7.86 -14.80 -17.46
C ASP A 89 9.08 -15.01 -18.37
N MET A 90 9.02 -14.46 -19.59
CA MET A 90 10.19 -14.43 -20.49
C MET A 90 11.34 -13.60 -19.92
N ILE A 91 11.07 -12.41 -19.39
CA ILE A 91 12.07 -11.58 -18.72
C ILE A 91 12.68 -12.36 -17.55
N GLN A 92 11.87 -12.99 -16.71
CA GLN A 92 12.38 -13.80 -15.59
C GLN A 92 13.28 -14.94 -16.07
N ALA A 93 12.88 -15.67 -17.11
CA ALA A 93 13.68 -16.74 -17.68
C ALA A 93 15.05 -16.22 -18.18
N CYS A 94 15.09 -15.06 -18.84
CA CYS A 94 16.34 -14.45 -19.27
C CYS A 94 17.19 -13.94 -18.09
N MET A 95 16.57 -13.40 -17.04
CA MET A 95 17.29 -13.05 -15.81
C MET A 95 17.93 -14.27 -15.15
N ALA A 96 17.25 -15.43 -15.18
CA ALA A 96 17.80 -16.68 -14.67
C ALA A 96 19.02 -17.16 -15.48
N GLU A 97 19.04 -16.98 -16.80
CA GLU A 97 20.22 -17.26 -17.62
C GLU A 97 21.39 -16.31 -17.35
N LEU A 98 21.10 -15.04 -17.05
CA LEU A 98 22.09 -14.06 -16.60
C LEU A 98 22.55 -14.30 -15.16
N GLY A 99 21.90 -15.20 -14.42
CA GLY A 99 22.19 -15.47 -13.01
C GLY A 99 21.80 -14.33 -12.06
N VAL A 100 20.85 -13.47 -12.47
CA VAL A 100 20.42 -12.30 -11.70
C VAL A 100 19.08 -12.60 -11.01
N PRO A 101 19.04 -12.70 -9.68
CA PRO A 101 17.80 -12.98 -8.97
C PRO A 101 16.92 -11.73 -8.84
N LEU A 102 15.63 -11.95 -8.62
CA LEU A 102 14.71 -10.89 -8.23
C LEU A 102 15.07 -10.31 -6.87
N THR A 103 15.26 -9.00 -6.83
CA THR A 103 15.34 -8.19 -5.63
C THR A 103 13.92 -7.72 -5.26
N LYS A 104 13.37 -8.28 -4.18
CA LYS A 104 11.96 -8.06 -3.82
C LYS A 104 11.73 -6.74 -3.09
N GLU A 105 10.89 -5.90 -3.67
CA GLU A 105 10.38 -4.65 -3.09
C GLU A 105 8.87 -4.75 -2.95
N ILE A 106 8.38 -4.99 -1.73
CA ILE A 106 6.97 -5.28 -1.44
C ILE A 106 6.02 -4.07 -1.54
N GLY A 107 6.51 -2.94 -2.08
CA GLY A 107 5.71 -1.75 -2.37
C GLY A 107 5.25 -1.65 -3.83
N PHE A 108 5.73 -2.55 -4.69
CA PHE A 108 5.13 -2.78 -6.00
C PHE A 108 3.90 -3.67 -5.82
N HIS A 109 2.78 -3.38 -6.48
CA HIS A 109 1.55 -4.17 -6.31
C HIS A 109 0.95 -4.56 -7.66
N GLN A 110 0.84 -5.87 -7.88
CA GLN A 110 0.20 -6.46 -9.06
C GLN A 110 -1.32 -6.52 -8.91
N PHE A 111 -1.83 -6.66 -7.68
CA PHE A 111 -3.25 -6.92 -7.39
C PHE A 111 -3.91 -7.93 -8.34
N ASP A 112 -3.35 -9.14 -8.46
CA ASP A 112 -4.08 -10.29 -9.00
C ASP A 112 -5.16 -10.76 -7.99
N VAL A 113 -6.04 -9.84 -7.65
CA VAL A 113 -7.16 -9.96 -6.72
C VAL A 113 -8.36 -9.23 -7.32
N HIS A 114 -9.56 -9.56 -6.87
CA HIS A 114 -10.78 -8.92 -7.35
C HIS A 114 -11.51 -8.16 -6.24
N GLY A 115 -12.35 -7.21 -6.65
CA GLY A 115 -13.21 -6.44 -5.76
C GLY A 115 -12.44 -5.34 -5.04
N ASN A 116 -12.69 -5.20 -3.74
CA ASN A 116 -12.26 -4.05 -2.99
C ASN A 116 -10.88 -4.23 -2.33
N VAL A 117 -9.86 -3.55 -2.85
CA VAL A 117 -8.48 -3.60 -2.33
C VAL A 117 -8.23 -2.74 -1.08
N PHE A 118 -9.27 -2.14 -0.49
CA PHE A 118 -9.16 -1.29 0.71
C PHE A 118 -8.34 -1.95 1.83
N GLY A 119 -8.52 -3.23 2.09
CA GLY A 119 -7.78 -3.95 3.13
C GLY A 119 -6.28 -4.00 2.90
N LEU A 120 -5.82 -4.09 1.64
CA LEU A 120 -4.40 -4.08 1.27
C LEU A 120 -3.79 -2.68 1.49
N LEU A 121 -4.50 -1.65 1.04
CA LEU A 121 -4.03 -0.26 1.11
C LEU A 121 -4.11 0.32 2.53
N ALA A 122 -5.17 0.00 3.28
CA ALA A 122 -5.37 0.50 4.65
C ALA A 122 -4.40 -0.12 5.66
N ALA A 123 -3.88 -1.32 5.37
CA ALA A 123 -2.85 -2.02 6.15
C ALA A 123 -1.59 -2.25 5.30
N HIS A 124 -1.22 -1.25 4.49
CA HIS A 124 -0.06 -1.33 3.62
C HIS A 124 1.21 -1.67 4.42
N PRO A 125 2.10 -2.55 3.92
CA PRO A 125 3.32 -2.90 4.62
C PRO A 125 4.23 -1.69 4.86
N ILE A 126 5.15 -1.80 5.82
CA ILE A 126 6.07 -0.71 6.22
C ILE A 126 7.19 -0.58 5.17
N THR A 127 6.84 -0.01 4.02
CA THR A 127 7.68 0.24 2.84
C THR A 127 7.06 1.38 2.03
N PRO A 128 7.80 2.10 1.17
CA PRO A 128 7.18 3.05 0.24
C PRO A 128 6.13 2.34 -0.63
N LEU A 129 4.95 2.93 -0.81
CA LEU A 129 4.03 2.52 -1.88
C LEU A 129 4.64 2.95 -3.22
N VAL A 130 4.96 2.01 -4.10
CA VAL A 130 5.66 2.28 -5.36
C VAL A 130 4.71 2.29 -6.54
N SER A 131 3.84 1.28 -6.64
CA SER A 131 2.92 1.14 -7.77
C SER A 131 1.65 0.40 -7.38
N MET A 132 0.59 0.62 -8.16
CA MET A 132 -0.68 -0.10 -8.08
C MET A 132 -1.15 -0.47 -9.48
N HIS A 133 -1.29 -1.76 -9.72
CA HIS A 133 -2.02 -2.44 -10.79
C HIS A 133 -2.96 -3.42 -10.10
N HIS A 134 -4.05 -3.96 -10.62
CA HIS A 134 -4.67 -3.88 -11.94
C HIS A 134 -5.92 -2.99 -11.86
N LEU A 135 -5.77 -1.69 -12.16
CA LEU A 135 -6.71 -0.67 -11.67
C LEU A 135 -8.07 -0.69 -12.36
N ASP A 136 -8.15 -1.14 -13.61
CA ASP A 136 -9.38 -1.41 -14.36
C ASP A 136 -10.13 -2.68 -13.87
N LEU A 137 -9.43 -3.61 -13.21
CA LEU A 137 -10.00 -4.84 -12.64
C LEU A 137 -10.61 -4.61 -11.25
N VAL A 138 -9.87 -3.93 -10.37
CA VAL A 138 -10.29 -3.71 -8.97
C VAL A 138 -11.32 -2.59 -8.83
N GLU A 139 -12.06 -2.56 -7.72
CA GLU A 139 -12.96 -1.44 -7.41
C GLU A 139 -12.17 -0.13 -7.24
N PRO A 140 -12.75 1.05 -7.54
CA PRO A 140 -12.13 2.34 -7.24
C PRO A 140 -11.69 2.43 -5.78
N ILE A 141 -10.45 2.88 -5.55
CA ILE A 141 -9.86 2.95 -4.21
C ILE A 141 -10.60 3.95 -3.29
N PHE A 142 -11.28 4.94 -3.87
CA PHE A 142 -12.18 5.85 -3.16
C PHE A 142 -13.64 5.53 -3.52
N PRO A 143 -14.58 5.62 -2.56
CA PRO A 143 -15.99 5.35 -2.82
C PRO A 143 -16.64 6.45 -3.66
N ASN A 144 -17.69 6.08 -4.38
CA ASN A 144 -18.57 6.99 -5.15
C ASN A 144 -17.87 7.82 -6.23
N VAL A 145 -16.73 7.33 -6.74
CA VAL A 145 -15.97 7.97 -7.83
C VAL A 145 -15.47 6.92 -8.81
N GLU A 146 -15.17 7.36 -10.03
CA GLU A 146 -14.53 6.53 -11.02
C GLU A 146 -13.03 6.34 -10.72
N ARG A 147 -12.42 5.33 -11.33
CA ARG A 147 -11.02 4.93 -11.10
C ARG A 147 -10.03 6.08 -11.30
N VAL A 148 -10.17 6.85 -12.39
CA VAL A 148 -9.30 7.98 -12.68
C VAL A 148 -9.46 9.10 -11.65
N GLU A 149 -10.70 9.42 -11.25
CA GLU A 149 -10.94 10.42 -10.20
C GLU A 149 -10.39 9.94 -8.84
N ALA A 150 -10.50 8.65 -8.54
CA ALA A 150 -9.91 8.06 -7.35
C ALA A 150 -8.37 8.25 -7.31
N LEU A 151 -7.69 8.06 -8.44
CA LEU A 151 -6.25 8.34 -8.56
C LEU A 151 -5.93 9.83 -8.46
N GLN A 152 -6.75 10.70 -9.06
CA GLN A 152 -6.58 12.16 -8.94
C GLN A 152 -6.63 12.63 -7.48
N ARG A 153 -7.47 11.99 -6.65
CA ARG A 153 -7.52 12.28 -5.20
C ARG A 153 -6.22 11.91 -4.46
N LEU A 154 -5.44 10.94 -4.95
CA LEU A 154 -4.14 10.61 -4.36
C LEU A 154 -3.02 11.60 -4.74
N ILE A 155 -3.14 12.33 -5.85
CA ILE A 155 -2.10 13.28 -6.31
C ILE A 155 -1.82 14.34 -5.24
N GLY A 156 -2.87 14.77 -4.51
CA GLY A 156 -2.75 15.72 -3.42
C GLY A 156 -1.81 15.29 -2.30
N PRO A 157 -2.14 14.23 -1.52
CA PRO A 157 -1.26 13.72 -0.47
C PRO A 157 0.10 13.26 -1.01
N MET A 158 0.18 12.73 -2.23
CA MET A 158 1.46 12.39 -2.89
C MET A 158 2.39 13.59 -3.02
N LYS A 159 1.87 14.79 -3.33
CA LYS A 159 2.69 16.00 -3.45
C LYS A 159 3.17 16.54 -2.11
N VAL A 160 2.40 16.29 -1.05
CA VAL A 160 2.65 16.88 0.27
C VAL A 160 3.57 16.00 1.12
N ASP A 161 3.38 14.68 1.11
CA ASP A 161 4.26 13.73 1.78
C ASP A 161 4.19 12.35 1.08
N PRO A 162 4.90 12.16 -0.05
CA PRO A 162 4.85 10.92 -0.82
C PRO A 162 5.33 9.71 -0.01
N TYR A 163 6.29 9.93 0.89
CA TYR A 163 6.90 8.89 1.70
C TYR A 163 5.97 8.35 2.78
N GLY A 164 5.03 9.18 3.27
CA GLY A 164 4.00 8.79 4.22
C GLY A 164 2.76 8.15 3.59
N LEU A 165 2.65 8.14 2.25
CA LEU A 165 1.44 7.66 1.56
C LEU A 165 1.12 6.20 1.90
N MET A 166 -0.15 5.93 2.21
CA MET A 166 -0.70 4.64 2.65
C MET A 166 -0.12 4.07 3.95
N GLN A 167 0.86 4.74 4.58
CA GLN A 167 1.49 4.22 5.77
C GLN A 167 0.49 4.13 6.93
N GLN A 168 0.35 2.92 7.45
CA GLN A 168 -0.52 2.66 8.59
C GLN A 168 0.08 3.28 9.85
N SER A 169 -0.74 3.76 10.77
CA SER A 169 -0.42 4.09 12.16
C SER A 169 -1.57 3.62 13.04
N ILE A 170 -1.27 3.01 14.18
CA ILE A 170 -2.28 2.42 15.07
C ILE A 170 -2.20 3.12 16.43
N CYS A 171 -3.34 3.55 16.94
CA CYS A 171 -3.46 4.14 18.27
C CYS A 171 -4.77 3.76 18.93
N TYR A 172 -4.77 3.85 20.25
CA TYR A 172 -5.90 3.50 21.09
C TYR A 172 -6.45 4.73 21.76
N ASP A 173 -7.77 4.90 21.65
CA ASP A 173 -8.48 5.82 22.52
C ASP A 173 -8.88 5.06 23.79
N LYS A 174 -8.08 5.22 24.85
CA LYS A 174 -8.29 4.52 26.12
C LYS A 174 -9.59 4.94 26.81
N ALA A 175 -10.00 6.20 26.68
CA ALA A 175 -11.21 6.68 27.32
C ALA A 175 -12.46 6.07 26.66
N ARG A 176 -12.46 6.01 25.33
CA ARG A 176 -13.60 5.52 24.54
C ARG A 176 -13.54 4.03 24.20
N HIS A 177 -12.42 3.37 24.53
CA HIS A 177 -12.14 1.97 24.20
C HIS A 177 -12.23 1.70 22.68
N TRP A 178 -11.59 2.56 21.89
CA TRP A 178 -11.55 2.43 20.43
C TRP A 178 -10.15 2.10 19.94
N THR A 179 -10.08 1.33 18.86
CA THR A 179 -8.85 1.19 18.06
C THR A 179 -8.97 2.08 16.84
N ILE A 180 -7.95 2.88 16.59
CA ILE A 180 -7.89 3.78 15.45
C ILE A 180 -6.72 3.34 14.57
N SER A 181 -6.98 3.16 13.28
CA SER A 181 -5.97 2.86 12.26
C SER A 181 -5.99 3.95 11.21
N VAL A 182 -4.89 4.68 11.08
CA VAL A 182 -4.69 5.74 10.10
C VAL A 182 -3.84 5.19 8.96
N SER A 183 -4.36 5.13 7.75
CA SER A 183 -3.58 4.97 6.51
C SER A 183 -3.42 6.36 5.90
N TRP A 184 -2.25 6.96 6.11
CA TRP A 184 -2.05 8.39 5.82
C TRP A 184 -2.22 8.69 4.33
N GLY A 185 -2.90 9.79 4.01
CA GLY A 185 -3.26 10.14 2.63
C GLY A 185 -4.37 9.28 1.98
N TYR A 186 -4.99 8.35 2.72
CA TYR A 186 -6.03 7.48 2.17
C TYR A 186 -7.28 7.35 3.03
N ALA A 187 -7.18 6.68 4.17
CA ALA A 187 -8.34 6.36 5.01
C ALA A 187 -8.01 6.25 6.50
N VAL A 188 -9.00 6.53 7.34
CA VAL A 188 -8.95 6.26 8.79
C VAL A 188 -10.07 5.29 9.15
N GLN A 189 -9.74 4.28 9.94
CA GLN A 189 -10.68 3.32 10.48
C GLN A 189 -10.79 3.48 11.99
N ILE A 190 -12.02 3.61 12.51
CA ILE A 190 -12.30 3.57 13.96
C ILE A 190 -13.08 2.29 14.26
N PHE A 191 -12.52 1.45 15.11
CA PHE A 191 -13.13 0.20 15.56
C PHE A 191 -13.66 0.35 16.98
N ARG A 192 -14.84 -0.22 17.22
CA ARG A 192 -15.35 -0.42 18.57
C ARG A 192 -14.54 -1.55 19.24
N GLY A 193 -13.87 -1.25 20.36
CA GLY A 193 -13.04 -2.20 21.09
C GLY A 193 -11.55 -2.04 20.82
N VAL A 194 -10.75 -2.76 21.61
CA VAL A 194 -9.29 -2.75 21.55
C VAL A 194 -8.81 -3.99 20.77
N PHE A 195 -8.21 -3.76 19.61
CA PHE A 195 -7.61 -4.78 18.75
C PHE A 195 -6.10 -4.70 18.88
N VAL A 196 -5.43 -5.84 19.03
CA VAL A 196 -3.96 -5.86 19.11
C VAL A 196 -3.33 -5.41 17.79
N ALA A 197 -2.18 -4.72 17.87
CA ALA A 197 -1.50 -4.21 16.68
C ALA A 197 -1.20 -5.29 15.63
N ARG A 198 -0.87 -6.52 16.08
CA ARG A 198 -0.65 -7.68 15.20
C ARG A 198 -1.87 -7.99 14.33
N ASP A 199 -3.08 -7.86 14.86
CA ASP A 199 -4.31 -8.08 14.09
C ASP A 199 -4.62 -6.92 13.17
N MET A 200 -4.21 -5.71 13.55
CA MET A 200 -4.43 -4.50 12.77
C MET A 200 -3.49 -4.37 11.57
N GLU A 201 -2.28 -4.92 11.67
CA GLU A 201 -1.32 -5.00 10.56
C GLU A 201 -1.71 -6.06 9.51
N MET A 202 -2.59 -7.02 9.84
CA MET A 202 -3.10 -7.97 8.85
C MET A 202 -4.16 -7.32 7.95
N PRO A 203 -3.99 -7.31 6.62
CA PRO A 203 -5.00 -6.84 5.69
C PRO A 203 -6.35 -7.51 5.93
N ALA A 204 -7.41 -6.72 6.04
CA ALA A 204 -8.77 -7.26 6.10
C ALA A 204 -9.14 -7.81 4.72
N ARG A 205 -9.72 -9.02 4.64
CA ARG A 205 -10.18 -9.61 3.37
C ARG A 205 -11.41 -8.90 2.81
N THR A 206 -11.21 -7.70 2.28
CA THR A 206 -12.19 -6.93 1.49
C THR A 206 -12.17 -7.30 0.01
N PHE A 207 -11.15 -8.04 -0.41
CA PHE A 207 -10.89 -8.51 -1.77
C PHE A 207 -11.05 -10.04 -1.87
N LEU A 208 -11.15 -10.53 -3.10
CA LEU A 208 -11.18 -11.94 -3.45
C LEU A 208 -9.86 -12.33 -4.12
N ASN A 209 -9.45 -13.59 -4.02
CA ASN A 209 -8.31 -14.09 -4.79
C ASN A 209 -8.62 -14.11 -6.31
N TRP A 210 -7.62 -14.44 -7.12
CA TRP A 210 -7.75 -14.51 -8.58
C TRP A 210 -8.90 -15.42 -9.07
N ASP A 211 -9.16 -16.53 -8.38
CA ASP A 211 -10.29 -17.44 -8.67
C ASP A 211 -11.65 -16.93 -8.15
N ARG A 212 -11.72 -15.66 -7.72
CA ARG A 212 -12.89 -14.98 -7.16
C ARG A 212 -13.43 -15.65 -5.89
N ARG A 213 -12.54 -16.20 -5.07
CA ARG A 213 -12.86 -16.81 -3.77
C ARG A 213 -12.35 -15.94 -2.63
N ALA A 214 -13.14 -15.87 -1.56
CA ALA A 214 -12.75 -15.19 -0.32
C ALA A 214 -11.86 -16.07 0.58
N ASP A 215 -11.04 -16.95 0.00
CA ASP A 215 -10.19 -17.90 0.72
C ASP A 215 -8.87 -17.26 1.15
N TYR A 216 -8.43 -17.53 2.38
CA TYR A 216 -7.16 -17.01 2.89
C TYR A 216 -5.93 -17.77 2.34
N THR A 217 -6.08 -19.01 1.85
CA THR A 217 -4.95 -19.79 1.29
C THR A 217 -4.57 -19.35 -0.12
N GLY A 218 -5.33 -18.43 -0.72
CA GLY A 218 -5.08 -17.89 -2.05
C GLY A 218 -3.99 -16.80 -2.09
N PHE A 219 -3.46 -16.38 -0.95
CA PHE A 219 -2.53 -15.25 -0.84
C PHE A 219 -1.18 -15.71 -0.26
N PRO A 220 -0.04 -15.14 -0.71
CA PRO A 220 1.28 -15.45 -0.16
C PRO A 220 1.55 -14.72 1.17
N PHE A 221 0.52 -14.17 1.82
CA PHE A 221 0.59 -13.43 3.08
C PHE A 221 -0.66 -13.66 3.93
N ASN A 222 -0.55 -13.37 5.23
CA ASN A 222 -1.67 -13.52 6.16
C ASN A 222 -2.71 -12.42 5.96
N THR A 223 -3.97 -12.82 5.99
CA THR A 223 -5.10 -11.90 5.96
C THR A 223 -6.05 -12.19 7.11
N ARG A 224 -6.77 -11.17 7.59
CA ARG A 224 -7.78 -11.35 8.63
C ARG A 224 -9.19 -11.42 8.03
N PRO A 225 -10.11 -12.20 8.63
CA PRO A 225 -11.50 -12.23 8.20
C PRO A 225 -12.15 -10.84 8.24
N PHE A 226 -12.90 -10.50 7.20
CA PHE A 226 -13.78 -9.33 7.23
C PHE A 226 -15.09 -9.72 7.93
N SER A 227 -15.41 -9.07 9.05
CA SER A 227 -16.56 -9.47 9.87
C SER A 227 -17.88 -9.31 9.12
N ARG A 228 -18.72 -10.35 9.18
CA ARG A 228 -20.12 -10.30 8.71
C ARG A 228 -21.03 -9.55 9.68
N ASN A 229 -20.63 -9.42 10.94
CA ASN A 229 -21.39 -8.67 11.93
C ASN A 229 -21.22 -7.18 11.67
N VAL A 230 -22.32 -6.53 11.29
CA VAL A 230 -22.34 -5.10 10.95
C VAL A 230 -21.88 -4.19 12.09
N CYS A 231 -22.05 -4.60 13.35
CA CYS A 231 -21.60 -3.83 14.51
C CYS A 231 -20.08 -3.93 14.77
N GLN A 232 -19.44 -4.97 14.24
CA GLN A 232 -17.98 -5.14 14.30
C GLN A 232 -17.26 -4.49 13.12
N LYS A 233 -17.99 -4.00 12.11
CA LYS A 233 -17.39 -3.25 11.01
C LYS A 233 -16.84 -1.92 11.53
N PRO A 234 -15.65 -1.51 11.08
CA PRO A 234 -15.12 -0.20 11.42
C PRO A 234 -15.97 0.92 10.83
N PHE A 235 -15.86 2.09 11.44
CA PHE A 235 -16.23 3.35 10.83
C PHE A 235 -15.10 3.78 9.92
N VAL A 236 -15.37 3.93 8.63
CA VAL A 236 -14.35 4.27 7.63
C VAL A 236 -14.53 5.72 7.19
N PHE A 237 -13.45 6.48 7.31
CA PHE A 237 -13.34 7.86 6.89
C PHE A 237 -12.32 7.93 5.76
N TYR A 238 -12.68 8.53 4.63
CA TYR A 238 -11.79 8.66 3.47
C TYR A 238 -11.25 10.08 3.37
N LEU A 239 -10.05 10.22 2.83
CA LEU A 239 -9.42 11.53 2.60
C LEU A 239 -10.37 12.42 1.80
N SER A 240 -10.61 13.63 2.32
CA SER A 240 -11.46 14.65 1.70
C SER A 240 -10.71 15.93 1.40
N ALA A 241 -9.79 16.34 2.28
CA ALA A 241 -9.01 17.55 2.11
C ALA A 241 -7.59 17.35 2.65
N TYR A 242 -6.65 18.13 2.13
CA TYR A 242 -5.26 18.13 2.55
C TYR A 242 -4.71 19.55 2.47
N ASP A 243 -3.82 19.89 3.40
CA ASP A 243 -3.08 21.14 3.43
C ASP A 243 -1.62 20.88 3.83
N GLY A 244 -0.71 21.45 3.06
CA GLY A 244 0.73 21.42 3.31
C GLY A 244 1.16 22.69 4.01
N LEU A 245 1.24 22.64 5.34
CA LEU A 245 1.73 23.76 6.15
C LEU A 245 3.25 23.68 6.28
N VAL A 246 3.91 24.81 6.56
CA VAL A 246 5.39 24.98 6.49
C VAL A 246 6.17 23.86 7.21
N ASN A 247 5.64 23.32 8.31
CA ASN A 247 6.30 22.29 9.13
C ASN A 247 5.47 21.01 9.37
N HIS A 248 4.25 20.94 8.86
CA HIS A 248 3.34 19.82 9.09
C HIS A 248 2.28 19.74 7.99
N THR A 249 1.70 18.57 7.81
CA THR A 249 0.55 18.33 6.95
C THR A 249 -0.69 18.26 7.81
N LEU A 250 -1.79 18.82 7.34
CA LEU A 250 -3.12 18.58 7.89
C LEU A 250 -3.95 17.86 6.84
N THR A 251 -4.45 16.67 7.16
CA THR A 251 -5.39 15.94 6.29
C THR A 251 -6.71 15.73 7.00
N GLU A 252 -7.81 15.92 6.27
CA GLU A 252 -9.17 15.74 6.77
C GLU A 252 -9.82 14.53 6.11
N TYR A 253 -10.49 13.72 6.92
CA TYR A 253 -11.16 12.49 6.48
C TYR A 253 -12.63 12.54 6.89
N ILE A 254 -13.52 12.25 5.94
CA ILE A 254 -14.97 12.28 6.15
C ILE A 254 -15.56 10.89 6.02
N ARG A 255 -16.63 10.65 6.77
CA ARG A 255 -17.37 9.39 6.71
C ARG A 255 -18.26 9.36 5.48
N VAL A 256 -18.14 8.30 4.68
CA VAL A 256 -18.93 8.15 3.44
C VAL A 256 -20.10 7.19 3.61
N GLN A 257 -20.03 6.26 4.56
CA GLN A 257 -21.09 5.26 4.80
C GLN A 257 -21.58 5.31 6.25
N PRO A 258 -22.89 5.20 6.49
CA PRO A 258 -23.42 5.07 7.84
C PRO A 258 -23.14 3.68 8.40
N ASN A 259 -22.84 3.60 9.69
CA ASN A 259 -22.84 2.35 10.42
C ASN A 259 -24.21 2.17 11.10
N PRO A 260 -24.72 0.94 11.25
CA PRO A 260 -25.97 0.72 11.96
C PRO A 260 -25.84 1.05 13.45
N ASP A 261 -26.97 1.35 14.06
CA ASP A 261 -27.08 1.49 15.51
C ASP A 261 -26.84 0.13 16.18
N CYS A 262 -25.96 0.12 17.17
CA CYS A 262 -25.49 -1.07 17.85
C CYS A 262 -25.60 -0.85 19.35
N LYS A 263 -26.43 -1.66 20.02
CA LYS A 263 -26.72 -1.55 21.47
C LYS A 263 -25.56 -2.05 22.35
N TRP A 264 -24.39 -1.46 22.19
CA TRP A 264 -23.20 -1.76 22.99
C TRP A 264 -23.07 -0.73 24.11
N LYS A 265 -22.69 -1.18 25.30
CA LYS A 265 -22.49 -0.30 26.47
C LYS A 265 -21.13 0.40 26.39
N MET A 266 -20.90 1.17 25.33
CA MET A 266 -19.66 1.93 25.11
C MET A 266 -19.92 3.18 24.27
N PRO A 267 -19.02 4.18 24.30
CA PRO A 267 -19.12 5.34 23.42
C PRO A 267 -19.16 4.91 21.96
N ASP A 268 -20.12 5.44 21.20
CA ASP A 268 -20.28 5.12 19.79
C ASP A 268 -19.44 6.09 18.91
N PRO A 269 -18.57 5.58 18.01
CA PRO A 269 -17.89 6.42 17.03
C PRO A 269 -18.83 7.13 16.04
N ALA A 270 -20.12 6.78 15.99
CA ALA A 270 -21.11 7.41 15.12
C ALA A 270 -21.21 8.94 15.27
N GLN A 271 -20.84 9.47 16.45
CA GLN A 271 -20.77 10.90 16.71
C GLN A 271 -19.67 11.63 15.94
N ILE A 272 -18.61 10.91 15.52
CA ILE A 272 -17.49 11.49 14.77
C ILE A 272 -17.89 11.63 13.30
N GLN A 273 -17.77 12.85 12.77
CA GLN A 273 -18.02 13.19 11.38
C GLN A 273 -16.71 13.44 10.60
N ILE A 274 -15.73 14.06 11.27
CA ILE A 274 -14.47 14.47 10.68
C ILE A 274 -13.33 13.91 11.52
N VAL A 275 -12.33 13.32 10.86
CA VAL A 275 -11.03 13.03 11.47
C VAL A 275 -9.99 13.97 10.87
N LYS A 276 -9.27 14.70 11.70
CA LYS A 276 -8.13 15.54 11.31
C LYS A 276 -6.86 14.83 11.72
N VAL A 277 -5.95 14.60 10.76
CA VAL A 277 -4.64 14.01 11.02
C VAL A 277 -3.57 15.06 10.78
N ILE A 278 -2.82 15.37 11.83
CA ILE A 278 -1.65 16.23 11.78
C ILE A 278 -0.44 15.31 11.69
N LYS A 279 0.39 15.49 10.66
CA LYS A 279 1.62 14.70 10.48
C LYS A 279 2.79 15.61 10.18
N LYS A 280 3.96 15.33 10.74
CA LYS A 280 5.21 15.94 10.29
C LYS A 280 5.77 15.14 9.10
N PRO A 281 5.97 15.75 7.91
CA PRO A 281 6.69 15.09 6.82
C PRO A 281 8.10 14.68 7.25
N ASP A 282 8.55 13.52 6.76
CA ASP A 282 9.93 13.08 6.95
C ASP A 282 10.52 12.59 5.61
N PRO A 283 11.34 13.42 4.94
CA PRO A 283 11.99 13.03 3.69
C PRO A 283 13.03 11.90 3.86
N HIS A 284 13.42 11.63 5.11
CA HIS A 284 14.37 10.59 5.49
C HIS A 284 13.71 9.36 6.11
N LEU A 285 12.38 9.24 6.01
CA LEU A 285 11.61 8.13 6.57
C LEU A 285 12.18 6.76 6.15
N TRP A 286 12.62 6.66 4.90
CA TRP A 286 13.14 5.43 4.28
C TRP A 286 14.66 5.30 4.28
N ASP A 287 15.38 6.25 4.90
CA ASP A 287 16.85 6.21 5.04
C ASP A 287 17.28 5.48 6.31
N LYS A 288 16.32 5.07 7.14
CA LYS A 288 16.50 4.37 8.41
C LYS A 288 15.85 2.99 8.33
N SER A 289 16.12 2.14 9.33
CA SER A 289 15.41 0.87 9.48
C SER A 289 13.88 1.10 9.51
N PRO A 290 13.09 0.38 8.70
CA PRO A 290 11.65 0.59 8.62
C PRO A 290 10.98 0.43 9.99
N ARG A 291 10.20 1.46 10.38
CA ARG A 291 9.36 1.43 11.58
C ARG A 291 8.12 2.28 11.32
N ARG A 292 6.96 1.73 11.70
CA ARG A 292 5.69 2.45 11.63
C ARG A 292 5.77 3.77 12.42
N ASN A 293 5.14 4.82 11.90
CA ASN A 293 4.90 6.03 12.68
C ASN A 293 3.93 5.74 13.84
N CYS A 294 4.13 6.42 14.97
CA CYS A 294 3.24 6.34 16.11
C CYS A 294 2.13 7.38 15.94
N CYS A 295 0.90 7.01 16.32
CA CYS A 295 -0.21 7.96 16.36
C CYS A 295 -0.70 8.21 17.79
N ARG A 296 -1.25 9.41 18.01
CA ARG A 296 -1.66 9.90 19.32
C ARG A 296 -2.96 10.67 19.18
N VAL A 297 -4.00 10.24 19.89
CA VAL A 297 -5.27 10.97 19.94
C VAL A 297 -5.07 12.27 20.71
N GLN A 298 -5.41 13.39 20.09
CA GLN A 298 -5.28 14.72 20.68
C GLN A 298 -6.61 15.20 21.26
N PRO A 299 -6.59 15.97 22.37
CA PRO A 299 -7.79 16.62 22.85
C PRO A 299 -8.28 17.66 21.84
N THR A 300 -9.59 17.77 21.70
CA THR A 300 -10.24 18.77 20.85
C THR A 300 -11.54 19.25 21.49
N ASN A 301 -11.86 20.52 21.27
CA ASN A 301 -13.12 21.14 21.69
C ASN A 301 -14.14 21.20 20.53
N GLU A 302 -13.74 20.80 19.32
CA GLU A 302 -14.64 20.75 18.16
C GLU A 302 -15.53 19.50 18.25
N GLU A 303 -16.83 19.71 18.47
CA GLU A 303 -17.81 18.62 18.49
C GLU A 303 -17.80 17.85 17.17
N GLY A 304 -17.94 16.52 17.26
CA GLY A 304 -17.94 15.63 16.10
C GLY A 304 -16.59 15.49 15.37
N THR A 305 -15.51 16.06 15.91
CA THR A 305 -14.17 16.00 15.32
C THR A 305 -13.23 15.14 16.17
N LEU A 306 -12.41 14.31 15.51
CA LEU A 306 -11.32 13.57 16.13
C LEU A 306 -9.99 14.11 15.59
N VAL A 307 -9.08 14.53 16.46
CA VAL A 307 -7.74 15.01 16.05
C VAL A 307 -6.70 13.94 16.41
N ILE A 308 -5.84 13.61 15.45
CA ILE A 308 -4.79 12.59 15.60
C ILE A 308 -3.46 13.20 15.17
N ASP A 309 -2.45 13.09 16.02
CA ASP A 309 -1.06 13.38 15.68
C ASP A 309 -0.37 12.10 15.19
N VAL A 310 0.32 12.15 14.07
CA VAL A 310 1.12 11.05 13.50
C VAL A 310 2.55 11.53 13.31
N GLY A 311 3.52 10.75 13.78
CA GLY A 311 4.93 11.06 13.53
C GLY A 311 5.86 9.95 13.99
N GLU A 312 7.16 10.24 14.00
CA GLU A 312 8.14 9.31 14.56
C GLU A 312 7.76 8.92 16.00
N CYS A 313 8.00 7.64 16.31
CA CYS A 313 7.82 7.14 17.65
C CYS A 313 8.89 7.74 18.58
N ARG A 314 8.46 8.21 19.75
CA ARG A 314 9.34 8.66 20.82
C ARG A 314 10.16 7.48 21.34
N LYS A 315 11.23 7.80 22.06
CA LYS A 315 12.03 6.78 22.75
C LYS A 315 11.12 5.95 23.65
N ASP A 316 11.23 4.64 23.54
CA ASP A 316 10.47 3.64 24.31
C ASP A 316 8.93 3.67 24.09
N GLU A 317 8.45 4.40 23.07
CA GLU A 317 7.01 4.43 22.75
C GLU A 317 6.57 3.12 22.08
N ILE A 318 5.56 2.51 22.69
CA ILE A 318 4.85 1.34 22.20
C ILE A 318 3.36 1.69 22.03
N VAL A 319 2.67 0.91 21.20
CA VAL A 319 1.23 1.02 21.00
C VAL A 319 0.54 0.18 22.07
N GLU A 320 0.05 0.83 23.13
CA GLU A 320 -0.63 0.23 24.30
C GLU A 320 -1.92 0.98 24.68
#